data_AF-A0A268ELC8-F1
#
_entry.id   AF-A0A268ELC8-F1
#
_cell.length_a   1.000
_cell.length_b   1.000
_cell.length_c   1.000
_cell.angle_alpha   90.00
_cell.angle_beta   90.00
_cell.angle_gamma   90.00
#
_symmetry.space_group_name_H-M   'P 1'
#
loop_
_entity.id
_entity.type
_entity.pdbx_description
1 polymer ?
#
loop_
_entity_poly.entity_id
_entity_poly.type
_entity_poly.pdbx_seq_one_letter_code
_entity_poly.pdbx_strand_id
1 'polypeptide(L)'
;MYVMYNEESPKIGDVQVIMSQVRPEQEVPNIIHTDAELSEPLAIPGMVADLKINLEEGTFFYDYHAIDTLESRVSALQQENAELNQTIGNLILESANDKATISSLEDTVGSLLLEVATLKGGE
;
A
#
# COMPACT_ATOMS: atom_id res chain seq x y z
N MET A 1 -0.67 1.42 37.86
CA MET A 1 -0.98 2.63 37.04
C MET A 1 -2.13 2.33 36.10
N TYR A 2 -2.83 3.35 35.59
CA TYR A 2 -3.94 3.16 34.65
C TYR A 2 -3.57 3.67 33.26
N VAL A 3 -3.91 2.90 32.23
CA VAL A 3 -3.61 3.20 30.83
C VAL A 3 -4.92 3.29 30.07
N MET A 4 -5.17 4.45 29.48
CA MET A 4 -6.24 4.64 28.51
C MET A 4 -5.69 4.32 27.13
N TYR A 5 -6.40 3.48 26.38
CA TYR A 5 -5.95 3.03 25.07
C TYR A 5 -7.05 3.06 24.02
N ASN A 6 -6.66 3.17 22.75
CA ASN A 6 -7.51 2.85 21.62
C ASN A 6 -7.26 1.39 21.22
N GLU A 7 -8.31 0.58 21.09
CA GLU A 7 -8.15 -0.81 20.65
C GLU A 7 -7.72 -0.84 19.18
N GLU A 8 -6.52 -1.38 18.93
CA GLU A 8 -6.00 -1.61 17.57
C GLU A 8 -6.31 -3.04 17.12
N SER A 9 -6.18 -3.99 18.04
CA SER A 9 -6.55 -5.39 17.84
C SER A 9 -7.00 -5.99 19.18
N PRO A 10 -7.58 -7.21 19.19
CA PRO A 10 -8.07 -7.84 20.42
C PRO A 10 -7.02 -8.00 21.54
N LYS A 11 -5.73 -7.90 21.21
CA LYS A 11 -4.61 -8.06 22.15
C LYS A 11 -3.74 -6.80 22.28
N ILE A 12 -3.98 -5.77 21.48
CA ILE A 12 -3.10 -4.61 21.40
C ILE A 12 -3.92 -3.33 21.48
N GLY A 13 -3.53 -2.47 22.42
CA GLY A 13 -4.03 -1.11 22.55
C GLY A 13 -2.94 -0.08 22.21
N ASP A 14 -3.30 0.94 21.46
CA ASP A 14 -2.51 2.16 21.29
C ASP A 14 -2.65 3.02 22.55
N VAL A 15 -1.54 3.33 23.22
CA VAL A 15 -1.54 4.06 24.48
C VAL A 15 -1.78 5.55 24.24
N GLN A 16 -2.90 6.04 24.74
CA GLN A 16 -3.28 7.44 24.63
C GLN A 16 -2.80 8.27 25.83
N VAL A 17 -3.06 7.76 27.04
CA VAL A 17 -2.75 8.47 28.29
C VAL A 17 -2.40 7.48 29.39
N ILE A 18 -1.40 7.81 30.18
CA ILE A 18 -1.03 7.10 31.40
C ILE A 18 -1.39 7.96 32.62
N MET A 19 -2.13 7.39 33.55
CA MET A 19 -2.68 8.06 34.72
C MET A 19 -2.31 7.33 36.01
N SER A 20 -1.96 8.09 37.05
CA SER A 20 -1.68 7.53 38.37
C SER A 20 -2.96 7.10 39.10
N GLN A 21 -4.09 7.76 38.82
CA GLN A 21 -5.39 7.52 39.46
C GLN A 21 -6.52 7.78 38.45
N VAL A 22 -7.56 6.96 38.49
CA VAL A 22 -8.80 7.18 37.73
C VAL A 22 -9.85 7.76 38.67
N ARG A 23 -10.50 8.85 38.26
CA ARG A 23 -11.59 9.43 39.06
C ARG A 23 -12.84 8.55 38.90
N PRO A 24 -13.59 8.26 39.98
CA PRO A 24 -14.79 7.41 39.90
C PRO A 24 -15.88 7.94 38.95
N GLU A 25 -15.88 9.25 38.70
CA GLU A 25 -16.86 9.95 37.85
C GLU A 25 -16.57 9.83 36.35
N GLN A 26 -15.43 9.25 36.00
CA GLN A 26 -14.99 9.05 34.62
C GLN A 26 -15.34 7.63 34.17
N GLU A 27 -16.49 7.48 33.51
CA GLU A 27 -16.73 6.33 32.61
C GLU A 27 -15.83 6.49 31.38
N VAL A 28 -14.57 6.07 31.51
CA VAL A 28 -13.62 6.09 30.40
C VAL A 28 -13.59 4.68 29.81
N PRO A 29 -14.06 4.50 28.57
CA PRO A 29 -13.92 3.23 27.89
C PRO A 29 -12.44 2.90 27.70
N ASN A 30 -12.09 1.62 27.66
CA ASN A 30 -10.75 1.13 27.36
C ASN A 30 -9.67 1.63 28.33
N ILE A 31 -9.87 1.35 29.63
CA ILE A 31 -8.84 1.48 30.65
C ILE A 31 -8.37 0.10 31.11
N ILE A 32 -7.06 -0.06 31.22
CA ILE A 32 -6.43 -1.20 31.89
C ILE A 32 -5.58 -0.72 33.06
N HIS A 33 -5.62 -1.46 34.17
CA HIS A 33 -4.68 -1.28 35.27
C HIS A 33 -3.47 -2.19 35.05
N THR A 34 -2.28 -1.62 35.07
CA THR A 34 -1.02 -2.35 34.94
C THR A 34 0.02 -1.86 35.93
N ASP A 35 0.90 -2.75 36.37
CA ASP A 35 2.08 -2.42 37.17
C ASP A 35 3.37 -2.55 36.36
N ALA A 36 3.26 -2.68 35.02
CA ALA A 36 4.40 -2.77 34.12
C ALA A 36 5.25 -1.49 34.16
N GLU A 37 6.57 -1.68 34.06
CA GLU A 37 7.52 -0.58 33.94
C GLU A 37 7.54 -0.03 32.51
N LEU A 38 7.66 1.29 32.38
CA LEU A 38 7.85 1.97 31.10
C LEU A 38 9.34 2.01 30.79
N SER A 39 9.75 1.31 29.74
CA SER A 39 11.10 1.44 29.18
C SER A 39 11.22 2.72 28.34
N GLU A 40 12.42 3.27 28.20
CA GLU A 40 12.67 4.34 27.24
C GLU A 40 12.68 3.77 25.80
N PRO A 41 12.11 4.49 24.81
CA PRO A 41 12.16 4.05 23.43
C PRO A 41 13.60 4.14 22.91
N LEU A 42 14.05 3.11 22.19
CA LEU A 42 15.30 3.14 21.46
C LEU A 42 15.26 4.23 20.37
N ALA A 43 16.29 5.08 20.32
CA ALA A 43 16.45 6.07 19.26
C ALA A 43 16.97 5.40 17.97
N ILE A 44 16.05 5.01 17.09
CA ILE A 44 16.37 4.42 15.78
C ILE A 44 16.28 5.52 14.71
N PRO A 45 17.37 5.82 13.96
CA PRO A 45 17.34 6.87 12.94
C PRO A 45 16.24 6.65 11.90
N GLY A 46 15.40 7.67 11.67
CA GLY A 46 14.32 7.66 10.68
C GLY A 46 13.05 6.92 11.09
N MET A 47 12.97 6.43 12.35
CA MET A 47 11.81 5.75 12.90
C MET A 47 11.14 6.61 13.98
N VAL A 48 9.83 6.46 14.11
CA VAL A 48 9.02 6.98 15.21
C VAL A 48 8.58 5.79 16.07
N ALA A 49 8.60 5.98 17.38
CA ALA A 49 8.20 4.97 18.35
C ALA A 49 6.81 5.31 18.89
N ASP A 50 5.84 4.43 18.64
CA ASP A 50 4.51 4.52 19.21
C ASP A 50 4.43 3.60 20.43
N LEU A 51 4.00 4.14 21.56
CA LEU A 51 3.81 3.35 22.77
C LEU A 51 2.51 2.54 22.66
N LYS A 52 2.63 1.22 22.79
CA LYS A 52 1.52 0.28 22.77
C LYS A 52 1.47 -0.54 24.06
N ILE A 53 0.30 -1.10 24.35
CA ILE A 53 0.08 -2.00 25.48
C ILE A 53 -0.47 -3.34 24.98
N ASN A 54 0.15 -4.43 25.44
CA ASN A 54 -0.39 -5.76 25.29
C ASN A 54 -1.54 -5.93 26.30
N LEU A 55 -2.75 -6.12 25.82
CA LEU A 55 -3.96 -6.19 26.64
C LEU A 55 -4.10 -7.51 27.40
N GLU A 56 -3.41 -8.57 26.98
CA GLU A 56 -3.39 -9.86 27.68
C GLU A 56 -2.40 -9.88 28.83
N GLU A 57 -1.20 -9.31 28.59
CA GLU A 57 -0.10 -9.33 29.54
C GLU A 57 -0.03 -8.05 30.40
N GLY A 58 -0.69 -6.98 29.97
CA GLY A 58 -0.60 -5.66 30.58
C GLY A 58 0.77 -4.99 30.39
N THR A 59 1.59 -5.45 29.44
CA THR A 59 2.97 -4.99 29.24
C THR A 59 3.07 -3.91 28.18
N PHE A 60 4.00 -2.96 28.35
CA PHE A 60 4.29 -1.93 27.36
C PHE A 60 5.30 -2.41 26.33
N PHE A 61 5.14 -1.95 25.10
CA PHE A 61 6.13 -2.10 24.03
C PHE A 61 6.06 -0.93 23.05
N TYR A 62 7.10 -0.77 22.25
CA TYR A 62 7.16 0.25 21.20
C TYR A 62 7.02 -0.41 19.84
N ASP A 63 6.09 0.11 19.05
CA ASP A 63 6.02 -0.18 17.63
C ASP A 63 6.78 0.90 16.87
N TYR A 64 7.62 0.49 15.92
CA TYR A 64 8.52 1.39 15.20
C TYR A 64 8.13 1.45 13.74
N HIS A 65 7.77 2.63 13.27
CA HIS A 65 7.45 2.87 11.89
C HIS A 65 8.34 3.97 11.30
N ALA A 66 8.65 3.85 10.01
CA ALA A 66 9.43 4.87 9.31
C ALA A 66 8.62 6.19 9.29
N ILE A 67 9.31 7.32 9.42
CA ILE A 67 8.66 8.63 9.31
C ILE A 67 8.03 8.73 7.91
N ASP A 68 6.70 8.79 7.85
CA ASP A 68 5.98 9.11 6.62
C ASP A 68 6.09 10.61 6.35
N THR A 69 7.13 11.00 5.60
CA THR A 69 7.33 12.39 5.19
C THR A 69 6.64 12.68 3.85
N LEU A 70 6.25 13.93 3.66
CA LEU A 70 5.76 14.40 2.36
C LEU A 70 6.80 14.13 1.26
N GLU A 71 8.08 14.33 1.55
CA GLU A 71 9.19 14.07 0.63
C GLU A 71 9.26 12.60 0.23
N SER A 72 9.12 11.66 1.17
CA SER A 72 9.09 10.21 0.90
C SER A 72 7.94 9.85 -0.03
N ARG A 73 6.74 10.37 0.27
CA ARG A 73 5.54 10.15 -0.55
C ARG A 73 5.68 10.72 -1.96
N VAL A 74 6.23 11.92 -2.08
CA VAL A 74 6.49 12.55 -3.39
C VAL A 74 7.49 11.73 -4.19
N SER A 75 8.57 11.24 -3.55
CA SER A 75 9.55 10.37 -4.20
C SER A 75 8.92 9.08 -4.71
N ALA A 76 8.09 8.42 -3.89
CA ALA A 76 7.39 7.20 -4.29
C ALA A 76 6.44 7.45 -5.48
N LEU A 77 5.66 8.53 -5.45
CA LEU A 77 4.78 8.91 -6.55
C LEU A 77 5.54 9.27 -7.84
N GLN A 78 6.72 9.89 -7.72
CA GLN A 78 7.57 10.18 -8.88
C GLN A 78 8.09 8.90 -9.52
N GLN A 79 8.49 7.93 -8.69
CA GLN A 79 8.91 6.62 -9.18
C GLN A 79 7.76 5.88 -9.88
N GLU A 80 6.58 5.81 -9.26
CA GLU A 80 5.40 5.18 -9.85
C GLU A 80 5.03 5.83 -11.20
N ASN A 81 5.07 7.17 -11.30
CA ASN A 81 4.84 7.87 -12.56
C ASN A 81 5.88 7.52 -13.63
N ALA A 82 7.15 7.34 -13.27
CA ALA A 82 8.18 6.94 -14.21
C ALA A 82 7.91 5.53 -14.77
N GLU A 83 7.55 4.58 -13.90
CA GLU A 83 7.21 3.21 -14.27
C GLU A 83 5.95 3.13 -15.15
N LEU A 84 4.92 3.92 -14.83
CA LEU A 84 3.70 4.02 -15.63
C LEU A 84 3.99 4.61 -17.02
N ASN A 85 4.78 5.68 -17.10
CA ASN A 85 5.16 6.30 -18.37
C ASN A 85 5.95 5.32 -19.26
N GLN A 86 6.85 4.52 -18.67
CA GLN A 86 7.56 3.47 -19.40
C GLN A 86 6.60 2.39 -19.92
N THR A 87 5.66 1.96 -19.09
CA THR A 87 4.65 0.96 -19.47
C THR A 87 3.79 1.44 -20.63
N ILE A 88 3.33 2.70 -20.58
CA ILE A 88 2.56 3.33 -21.67
C ILE A 88 3.40 3.38 -22.95
N GLY A 89 4.68 3.78 -22.85
CA GLY A 89 5.58 3.80 -24.00
C GLY A 89 5.71 2.44 -24.68
N ASN A 90 5.86 1.37 -23.90
CA ASN A 90 5.93 0.00 -24.42
C ASN A 90 4.63 -0.42 -25.11
N LEU A 91 3.47 -0.14 -24.50
CA LEU A 91 2.16 -0.46 -25.09
C LEU A 91 1.91 0.28 -26.41
N ILE A 92 2.37 1.52 -26.54
CA ILE A 92 2.27 2.28 -27.79
C ILE A 92 3.09 1.60 -28.90
N LEU A 93 4.31 1.15 -28.58
CA LEU A 93 5.18 0.46 -29.54
C LEU A 93 4.58 -0.90 -29.96
N GLU A 94 4.06 -1.66 -29.00
CA GLU A 94 3.37 -2.93 -29.26
C GLU A 94 2.15 -2.72 -30.16
N SER A 95 1.29 -1.75 -29.84
CA SER A 95 0.12 -1.41 -30.65
C SER A 95 0.48 -0.96 -32.08
N ALA A 96 1.56 -0.21 -32.24
CA ALA A 96 2.06 0.18 -33.57
C ALA A 96 2.53 -1.05 -34.38
N ASN A 97 3.21 -2.00 -33.73
CA ASN A 97 3.65 -3.24 -34.34
C ASN A 97 2.47 -4.15 -34.73
N ASP A 98 1.46 -4.27 -33.87
CA ASP A 98 0.23 -5.00 -34.16
C ASP A 98 -0.48 -4.40 -35.37
N LYS A 99 -0.57 -3.07 -35.44
CA LYS A 99 -1.19 -2.38 -36.56
C LYS A 99 -0.47 -2.64 -37.88
N ALA A 100 0.86 -2.66 -37.88
CA ALA A 100 1.66 -3.02 -39.06
C ALA A 100 1.41 -4.49 -39.49
N THR A 101 1.29 -5.39 -38.51
CA THR A 101 0.98 -6.80 -38.76
C THR A 101 -0.42 -6.97 -39.35
N ILE A 102 -1.42 -6.28 -38.81
CA ILE A 102 -2.80 -6.30 -39.33
C ILE A 102 -2.85 -5.79 -40.77
N SER A 103 -2.21 -4.66 -41.08
CA SER A 103 -2.16 -4.14 -42.45
C SER A 103 -1.57 -5.16 -43.43
N SER A 104 -0.51 -5.86 -43.01
CA SER A 104 0.14 -6.90 -43.84
C SER A 104 -0.78 -8.11 -44.07
N LEU A 105 -1.57 -8.47 -43.05
CA LEU A 105 -2.58 -9.53 -43.16
C LEU A 105 -3.73 -9.12 -44.07
N GLU A 106 -4.22 -7.89 -43.97
CA GLU A 106 -5.27 -7.34 -44.84
C GLU A 106 -4.85 -7.37 -46.31
N ASP A 107 -3.62 -6.96 -46.63
CA ASP A 107 -3.06 -7.02 -47.99
C ASP A 107 -2.99 -8.47 -48.52
N THR A 108 -2.57 -9.40 -47.66
CA THR A 108 -2.49 -10.83 -48.00
C THR A 108 -3.89 -11.40 -48.28
N VAL A 109 -4.87 -11.11 -47.42
CA VAL A 109 -6.26 -11.54 -47.61
C VAL A 109 -6.85 -10.94 -48.88
N GLY A 110 -6.62 -9.66 -49.14
CA GLY A 110 -7.06 -9.00 -50.38
C GLY A 110 -6.50 -9.68 -51.63
N SER A 111 -5.21 -10.03 -51.62
CA SER A 111 -4.55 -10.75 -52.71
C SER A 111 -5.15 -12.14 -52.92
N LEU A 112 -5.40 -12.90 -51.85
CA LEU A 112 -6.02 -14.23 -51.91
C LEU A 112 -7.47 -14.16 -52.43
N LEU A 113 -8.25 -13.16 -52.02
CA LEU A 113 -9.61 -12.97 -52.51
C LEU A 113 -9.63 -12.71 -54.01
N LEU A 114 -8.68 -11.92 -54.53
CA LEU A 114 -8.54 -11.69 -55.96
C LEU A 114 -8.17 -12.97 -56.71
N GLU A 115 -7.20 -13.74 -56.21
CA GLU A 115 -6.81 -15.03 -56.78
C GLU A 115 -8.00 -15.99 -56.84
N VAL A 116 -8.75 -16.14 -55.75
CA VAL A 116 -9.96 -16.98 -55.72
C VAL A 116 -11.02 -16.50 -56.71
N ALA A 117 -11.21 -15.19 -56.85
CA ALA A 117 -12.14 -14.64 -57.83
C ALA A 117 -11.71 -14.96 -59.27
N THR A 118 -10.42 -14.86 -59.58
CA THR A 118 -9.89 -15.24 -60.89
C THR A 118 -10.03 -16.72 -61.19
N LEU A 119 -9.83 -17.59 -60.19
CA LEU A 119 -10.01 -19.04 -60.33
C LEU A 119 -11.48 -19.44 -60.51
N LYS A 120 -12.41 -18.73 -59.87
CA LYS A 120 -13.85 -19.02 -59.98
C LYS A 120 -14.54 -18.39 -61.19
N GLY A 121 -14.04 -17.27 -61.70
CA GLY A 121 -14.60 -16.56 -62.86
C GLY A 121 -13.98 -16.93 -64.21
N GLY A 122 -13.00 -17.84 -64.22
CA GLY A 122 -12.30 -18.31 -65.42
C GLY A 122 -12.95 -19.51 -66.13
N GLU A 123 -14.19 -19.87 -65.80
CA GLU A 123 -15.04 -20.81 -66.57
C GLU A 123 -16.08 -20.08 -67.43
#